data_AF-A0A090M4Q1-F1
#
_entry.id   AF-A0A090M4Q1-F1
#
_cell.length_a   1.000
_cell.length_b   1.000
_cell.length_c   1.000
_cell.angle_alpha   90.00
_cell.angle_beta   90.00
_cell.angle_gamma   90.00
#
_symmetry.space_group_name_H-M   'P 1'
#
loop_
_entity.id
_entity.type
_entity.pdbx_description
1 polymer ?
#
loop_
_entity_poly.entity_id
_entity_poly.type
_entity_poly.pdbx_seq_one_letter_code
_entity_poly.pdbx_strand_id
1 'polypeptide(L)'
;MLAAVALRLARGSTARASTSSSSVASVIARYRAYGVLSDPNTFELLQGPEGRLIIDSYDDRGFVINGAYCEGSLFAYEKAHAAWRPRAASAITRASLAALEILDPVPDLLIVGTGRVVQPLSEEVLEYLRELGVAADVSDTSRATSTFNVLVEEGRSVAAVLIPVGS
;
A
#
# COMPACT_ATOMS: atom_id res chain seq x y z
N MET A 1 -13.29 -20.18 13.86
CA MET A 1 -14.20 -20.63 12.79
C MET A 1 -14.04 -19.70 11.59
N LEU A 2 -12.95 -19.82 10.82
CA LEU A 2 -12.74 -19.14 9.52
C LEU A 2 -11.54 -19.77 8.78
N ALA A 3 -11.54 -21.10 8.66
CA ALA A 3 -10.50 -21.88 7.95
C ALA A 3 -11.06 -22.62 6.72
N ALA A 4 -12.22 -22.23 6.17
CA ALA A 4 -13.02 -23.15 5.35
C ALA A 4 -13.33 -22.72 3.90
N VAL A 5 -12.66 -21.73 3.30
CA VAL A 5 -13.04 -21.27 1.94
C VAL A 5 -12.02 -21.56 0.83
N ALA A 6 -10.76 -21.92 1.12
CA ALA A 6 -9.74 -21.96 0.08
C ALA A 6 -9.44 -23.34 -0.56
N LEU A 7 -10.20 -24.41 -0.28
CA LEU A 7 -9.84 -25.76 -0.76
C LEU A 7 -11.01 -26.50 -1.42
N ARG A 8 -11.40 -26.12 -2.65
CA ARG A 8 -12.24 -27.01 -3.46
C ARG A 8 -12.22 -26.90 -5.00
N LEU A 9 -11.15 -26.42 -5.64
CA LEU A 9 -11.14 -26.35 -7.12
C LEU A 9 -9.88 -26.92 -7.81
N ALA A 10 -9.17 -27.85 -7.18
CA ALA A 10 -8.00 -28.50 -7.80
C ALA A 10 -8.25 -29.97 -8.15
N ARG A 11 -9.26 -30.29 -8.96
CA ARG A 11 -9.32 -31.55 -9.73
C ARG A 11 -10.03 -31.33 -11.07
N GLY A 12 -9.29 -31.40 -12.18
CA GLY A 12 -9.87 -31.63 -13.51
C GLY A 12 -9.31 -30.79 -14.67
N SER A 13 -8.25 -31.31 -15.30
CA SER A 13 -7.99 -31.35 -16.76
C SER A 13 -8.05 -30.09 -17.65
N THR A 14 -6.86 -29.76 -18.20
CA THR A 14 -6.53 -29.46 -19.61
C THR A 14 -7.47 -28.60 -20.49
N ALA A 15 -7.07 -27.35 -20.78
CA ALA A 15 -7.30 -26.68 -22.07
C ALA A 15 -6.41 -25.45 -22.26
N ARG A 16 -6.10 -25.15 -23.52
CA ARG A 16 -5.12 -24.17 -24.06
C ARG A 16 -5.63 -22.72 -24.04
N ALA A 17 -4.70 -21.81 -23.75
CA ALA A 17 -4.57 -20.39 -24.16
C ALA A 17 -5.79 -19.43 -24.14
N SER A 18 -5.77 -18.46 -23.22
CA SER A 18 -5.72 -17.00 -23.50
C SER A 18 -6.05 -16.19 -22.23
N THR A 19 -5.55 -14.95 -22.17
CA THR A 19 -5.88 -13.89 -21.20
C THR A 19 -5.22 -14.00 -19.81
N SER A 20 -4.30 -13.07 -19.56
CA SER A 20 -3.38 -12.95 -18.43
C SER A 20 -4.11 -12.75 -17.10
N SER A 21 -4.56 -13.86 -16.53
CA SER A 21 -4.97 -13.99 -15.14
C SER A 21 -3.76 -13.77 -14.24
N SER A 22 -3.88 -12.80 -13.33
CA SER A 22 -2.98 -12.52 -12.21
C SER A 22 -2.95 -13.71 -11.24
N SER A 23 -2.34 -14.81 -11.68
CA SER A 23 -2.20 -16.02 -10.90
C SER A 23 -1.34 -15.72 -9.68
N VAL A 24 -1.81 -16.13 -8.50
CA VAL A 24 -1.06 -16.15 -7.24
C VAL A 24 0.36 -16.73 -7.42
N ALA A 25 0.57 -17.58 -8.43
CA ALA A 25 1.88 -18.10 -8.80
C ALA A 25 2.88 -17.04 -9.30
N SER A 26 2.45 -15.99 -10.00
CA SER A 26 3.35 -14.92 -10.46
C SER A 26 3.76 -14.00 -9.32
N VAL A 27 2.86 -13.80 -8.36
CA VAL A 27 3.13 -13.13 -7.10
C VAL A 27 4.19 -13.93 -6.34
N ILE A 28 3.93 -15.21 -6.04
CA ILE A 28 4.88 -16.11 -5.34
C ILE A 28 6.24 -16.21 -6.06
N ALA A 29 6.27 -16.25 -7.39
CA ALA A 29 7.52 -16.29 -8.16
C ALA A 29 8.34 -14.99 -8.03
N ARG A 30 7.69 -13.82 -7.94
CA ARG A 30 8.38 -12.55 -7.66
C ARG A 30 8.94 -12.52 -6.23
N TYR A 31 8.24 -13.08 -5.25
CA TYR A 31 8.74 -13.21 -3.87
C TYR A 31 9.93 -14.18 -3.74
N ARG A 32 10.02 -15.21 -4.58
CA ARG A 32 11.20 -16.10 -4.63
C ARG A 32 12.47 -15.40 -5.09
N ALA A 33 12.37 -14.38 -5.95
CA ALA A 33 13.53 -13.63 -6.44
C ALA A 33 14.21 -12.78 -5.36
N TYR A 34 13.48 -12.43 -4.29
CA TYR A 34 14.00 -11.69 -3.14
C TYR A 34 14.43 -12.57 -1.96
N GLY A 35 14.39 -13.91 -2.11
CA GLY A 35 14.97 -14.85 -1.14
C GLY A 35 14.16 -15.13 0.13
N VAL A 36 12.87 -14.73 0.20
CA VAL A 36 12.12 -14.70 1.48
C VAL A 36 11.21 -15.92 1.72
N LEU A 37 11.01 -16.83 0.75
CA LEU A 37 10.05 -17.95 0.88
C LEU A 37 10.70 -19.34 1.12
N SER A 38 11.74 -19.40 1.95
CA SER A 38 12.33 -20.68 2.38
C SER A 38 12.07 -21.01 3.85
N ASP A 39 11.61 -20.03 4.64
CA ASP A 39 11.36 -20.18 6.07
C ASP A 39 9.85 -20.31 6.33
N PRO A 40 9.35 -21.34 7.02
CA PRO A 40 7.95 -21.42 7.42
C PRO A 40 7.45 -20.21 8.26
N ASN A 41 8.35 -19.36 8.77
CA ASN A 41 8.02 -18.09 9.45
C ASN A 41 7.85 -16.87 8.51
N THR A 42 7.87 -17.03 7.17
CA THR A 42 7.66 -15.91 6.24
C THR A 42 6.35 -15.13 6.48
N PHE A 43 5.33 -15.76 7.06
CA PHE A 43 4.08 -15.08 7.38
C PHE A 43 4.23 -14.02 8.49
N GLU A 44 5.15 -14.23 9.45
CA GLU A 44 5.44 -13.24 10.50
C GLU A 44 6.15 -12.01 9.93
N LEU A 45 7.05 -12.21 8.96
CA LEU A 45 7.74 -11.09 8.31
C LEU A 45 6.76 -10.13 7.63
N LEU A 46 5.70 -10.64 7.00
CA LEU A 46 4.64 -9.84 6.36
C LEU A 46 3.79 -9.03 7.36
N GLN A 47 3.77 -9.45 8.62
CA GLN A 47 3.01 -8.77 9.67
C GLN A 47 3.76 -7.53 10.21
N GLY A 48 5.07 -7.45 10.00
CA GLY A 48 5.91 -6.38 10.56
C GLY A 48 6.03 -6.45 12.08
N PRO A 49 6.88 -5.60 12.70
CA PRO A 49 7.07 -5.57 14.15
C PRO A 49 5.75 -5.29 14.87
N GLU A 50 5.39 -6.13 15.85
CA GLU A 50 4.13 -6.02 16.62
C GLU A 50 2.85 -6.00 15.75
N GLY A 51 2.93 -6.50 14.50
CA GLY A 51 1.81 -6.46 13.56
C GLY A 51 1.59 -5.08 12.92
N ARG A 52 2.57 -4.16 13.01
CA ARG A 52 2.52 -2.84 12.38
C ARG A 52 2.95 -2.90 10.92
N LEU A 53 2.39 -2.00 10.11
CA LEU A 53 2.83 -1.81 8.74
C LEU A 53 4.01 -0.84 8.70
N ILE A 54 5.19 -1.35 8.37
CA ILE A 54 6.41 -0.56 8.22
C ILE A 54 6.85 -0.56 6.77
N ILE A 55 7.18 0.62 6.25
CA ILE A 55 7.79 0.76 4.94
C ILE A 55 9.30 0.70 5.12
N ASP A 56 9.91 -0.43 4.73
CA ASP A 56 11.33 -0.71 4.95
C ASP A 56 12.22 0.11 4.00
N SER A 57 11.82 0.20 2.73
CA SER A 57 12.57 0.88 1.68
C SER A 57 11.68 1.18 0.47
N TYR A 58 12.21 1.97 -0.46
CA TYR A 58 11.55 2.28 -1.73
C TYR A 58 12.59 2.43 -2.84
N ASP A 59 12.14 2.29 -4.09
CA ASP A 59 12.93 2.54 -5.29
C ASP A 59 12.15 3.40 -6.29
N ASP A 60 12.67 3.53 -7.51
CA ASP A 60 12.04 4.30 -8.57
C ASP A 60 10.67 3.75 -9.00
N ARG A 61 10.35 2.50 -8.64
CA ARG A 61 9.16 1.78 -9.12
C ARG A 61 8.15 1.46 -8.03
N GLY A 62 8.54 1.40 -6.77
CA GLY A 62 7.66 0.92 -5.70
C GLY A 62 8.26 0.96 -4.31
N PHE A 63 7.65 0.19 -3.42
CA PHE A 63 7.92 0.19 -1.98
C PHE A 63 8.11 -1.23 -1.47
N VAL A 64 8.97 -1.42 -0.48
CA VAL A 64 9.06 -2.64 0.31
C VAL A 64 8.37 -2.38 1.64
N ILE A 65 7.35 -3.18 1.94
CA ILE A 65 6.54 -3.10 3.16
C ILE A 65 6.65 -4.43 3.88
N ASN A 66 7.17 -4.47 5.10
CA ASN A 66 7.30 -5.70 5.87
C ASN A 66 7.98 -6.83 5.05
N GLY A 67 9.05 -6.49 4.31
CA GLY A 67 9.77 -7.39 3.41
C GLY A 67 9.07 -7.72 2.07
N ALA A 68 7.86 -7.21 1.84
CA ALA A 68 7.08 -7.43 0.62
C ALA A 68 7.13 -6.26 -0.35
N TYR A 69 7.45 -6.53 -1.63
CA TYR A 69 7.49 -5.50 -2.65
C TYR A 69 6.11 -5.19 -3.24
N CYS A 70 5.70 -3.93 -3.14
CA CYS A 70 4.53 -3.36 -3.80
C CYS A 70 4.99 -2.48 -4.98
N GLU A 71 4.70 -2.93 -6.19
CA GLU A 71 5.04 -2.19 -7.42
C GLU A 71 4.05 -1.04 -7.63
N GLY A 72 4.59 0.17 -7.69
CA GLY A 72 3.85 1.39 -7.95
C GLY A 72 3.46 2.18 -6.73
N SER A 73 2.44 3.01 -6.89
CA SER A 73 1.95 3.84 -5.79
C SER A 73 1.26 3.00 -4.73
N LEU A 74 1.42 3.42 -3.49
CA LEU A 74 1.02 2.69 -2.31
C LEU A 74 -0.11 3.44 -1.59
N PHE A 75 -1.12 2.71 -1.17
CA PHE A 75 -2.03 3.12 -0.09
C PHE A 75 -1.70 2.27 1.13
N ALA A 76 -1.52 2.88 2.30
CA ALA A 76 -1.22 2.20 3.56
C ALA A 76 -2.07 2.76 4.70
N TYR A 77 -2.65 1.88 5.52
CA TYR A 77 -3.40 2.23 6.72
C TYR A 77 -3.42 1.06 7.71
N GLU A 78 -3.14 1.34 8.98
CA GLU A 78 -2.99 0.35 10.05
C GLU A 78 -2.09 -0.84 9.67
N LYS A 79 -2.69 -2.01 9.39
CA LYS A 79 -2.02 -3.27 9.06
C LYS A 79 -2.17 -3.64 7.58
N ALA A 80 -2.83 -2.78 6.79
CA ALA A 80 -3.20 -3.05 5.41
C ALA A 80 -2.47 -2.10 4.45
N HIS A 81 -2.05 -2.66 3.31
CA HIS A 81 -1.64 -1.88 2.16
C HIS A 81 -2.29 -2.39 0.87
N ALA A 82 -2.37 -1.51 -0.11
CA ALA A 82 -2.85 -1.84 -1.44
C ALA A 82 -2.11 -1.02 -2.51
N ALA A 83 -2.06 -1.55 -3.72
CA ALA A 83 -1.66 -0.77 -4.88
C ALA A 83 -2.68 0.36 -5.11
N TRP A 84 -2.16 1.57 -5.31
CA TRP A 84 -2.93 2.78 -5.51
C TRP A 84 -2.70 3.31 -6.94
N ARG A 85 -3.77 3.82 -7.57
CA ARG A 85 -3.74 4.11 -9.01
C ARG A 85 -2.93 5.36 -9.40
N PRO A 86 -3.10 6.52 -8.73
CA PRO A 86 -2.40 7.76 -9.11
C PRO A 86 -0.89 7.60 -9.21
N ARG A 87 -0.30 8.09 -10.31
CA ARG A 87 1.15 8.08 -10.56
C ARG A 87 1.81 9.46 -10.54
N ALA A 88 1.00 10.50 -10.37
CA ALA A 88 1.44 11.89 -10.23
C ALA A 88 0.48 12.63 -9.30
N ALA A 89 0.92 13.72 -8.66
CA ALA A 89 0.09 14.48 -7.74
C ALA A 89 -1.19 15.04 -8.41
N SER A 90 -1.11 15.39 -9.69
CA SER A 90 -2.27 15.85 -10.48
C SER A 90 -3.34 14.79 -10.70
N ALA A 91 -3.02 13.50 -10.54
CA ALA A 91 -3.97 12.40 -10.64
C ALA A 91 -4.64 12.06 -9.30
N ILE A 92 -4.25 12.75 -8.22
CA ILE A 92 -4.88 12.62 -6.91
C ILE A 92 -6.20 13.38 -6.98
N THR A 93 -7.28 12.63 -6.81
CA THR A 93 -8.67 13.11 -6.90
C THR A 93 -9.46 12.55 -5.73
N ARG A 94 -10.64 13.14 -5.47
CA ARG A 94 -11.62 12.58 -4.53
C ARG A 94 -11.84 11.08 -4.77
N ALA A 95 -12.11 10.70 -6.03
CA ALA A 95 -12.36 9.31 -6.39
C ALA A 95 -11.17 8.38 -6.08
N SER A 96 -9.93 8.86 -6.24
CA SER A 96 -8.74 8.08 -5.89
C SER A 96 -8.55 7.89 -4.38
N LEU A 97 -9.17 8.75 -3.56
CA LEU A 97 -9.12 8.75 -2.10
C LEU A 97 -10.44 8.25 -1.46
N ALA A 98 -11.37 7.74 -2.27
CA ALA A 98 -12.67 7.25 -1.79
C ALA A 98 -12.56 6.08 -0.79
N ALA A 99 -11.41 5.38 -0.77
CA ALA A 99 -11.14 4.35 0.23
C ALA A 99 -11.21 4.90 1.67
N LEU A 100 -10.88 6.19 1.89
CA LEU A 100 -10.95 6.82 3.21
C LEU A 100 -12.37 6.85 3.79
N GLU A 101 -13.41 6.91 2.95
CA GLU A 101 -14.82 6.96 3.38
C GLU A 101 -15.30 5.65 4.02
N ILE A 102 -14.61 4.54 3.73
CA ILE A 102 -14.99 3.19 4.20
C ILE A 102 -14.04 2.64 5.25
N LEU A 103 -13.02 3.41 5.66
CA LEU A 103 -12.15 3.02 6.76
C LEU A 103 -12.88 3.23 8.09
N ASP A 104 -12.70 2.27 8.99
CA ASP A 104 -13.20 2.33 10.36
C ASP A 104 -12.08 1.86 11.31
N PRO A 105 -11.51 2.75 12.13
CA PRO A 105 -11.83 4.18 12.21
C PRO A 105 -11.35 4.96 10.97
N VAL A 106 -11.85 6.19 10.81
CA VAL A 106 -11.29 7.13 9.82
C VAL A 106 -9.93 7.64 10.33
N PRO A 107 -8.87 7.70 9.49
CA PRO A 107 -7.57 8.23 9.92
C PRO A 107 -7.65 9.72 10.28
N ASP A 108 -6.93 10.14 11.33
CA ASP A 108 -6.85 11.56 11.68
C ASP A 108 -5.96 12.35 10.71
N LEU A 109 -4.98 11.67 10.10
CA LEU A 109 -3.97 12.26 9.23
C LEU A 109 -3.69 11.37 8.01
N LEU A 110 -3.63 12.01 6.84
CA LEU A 110 -3.14 11.42 5.60
C LEU A 110 -1.78 12.02 5.23
N ILE A 111 -0.76 11.16 5.21
CA ILE A 111 0.55 11.49 4.66
C ILE A 111 0.52 11.31 3.14
N VAL A 112 0.93 12.32 2.39
CA VAL A 112 0.93 12.31 0.93
C VAL A 112 2.35 12.47 0.41
N GLY A 113 2.91 11.39 -0.15
CA GLY A 113 4.20 11.37 -0.83
C GLY A 113 4.02 11.57 -2.33
N THR A 114 4.48 12.71 -2.85
CA THR A 114 4.25 13.12 -4.25
C THR A 114 5.37 12.73 -5.22
N GLY A 115 6.25 11.82 -4.81
CA GLY A 115 7.42 11.40 -5.58
C GLY A 115 8.66 12.17 -5.15
N ARG A 116 9.53 12.51 -6.11
CA ARG A 116 10.83 13.15 -5.84
C ARG A 116 10.71 14.61 -5.40
N VAL A 117 9.66 15.29 -5.86
CA VAL A 117 9.45 16.73 -5.62
C VAL A 117 8.07 16.92 -5.01
N VAL A 118 8.00 17.79 -4.01
CA VAL A 118 6.73 18.16 -3.39
C VAL A 118 5.84 18.87 -4.41
N GLN A 119 4.66 18.33 -4.65
CA GLN A 119 3.63 18.96 -5.48
C GLN A 119 2.38 19.25 -4.66
N PRO A 120 1.76 20.43 -4.80
CA PRO A 120 0.53 20.76 -4.08
C PRO A 120 -0.63 19.88 -4.55
N LEU A 121 -1.55 19.60 -3.63
CA LEU A 121 -2.85 19.00 -3.95
C LEU A 121 -3.80 20.05 -4.53
N SER A 122 -4.80 19.61 -5.29
CA SER A 122 -5.88 20.50 -5.72
C SER A 122 -6.75 20.93 -4.53
N GLU A 123 -7.35 22.12 -4.63
CA GLU A 123 -8.27 22.63 -3.61
C GLU A 123 -9.42 21.66 -3.35
N GLU A 124 -9.99 21.06 -4.41
CA GLU A 124 -11.05 20.05 -4.31
C GLU A 124 -10.65 18.86 -3.42
N VAL A 125 -9.40 18.40 -3.51
CA VAL A 125 -8.90 17.29 -2.68
C VAL A 125 -8.73 17.73 -1.23
N LEU A 126 -8.22 18.94 -1.00
CA LEU A 126 -8.05 19.47 0.36
C LEU A 126 -9.40 19.70 1.06
N GLU A 127 -10.39 20.25 0.35
CA GLU A 127 -11.76 20.41 0.83
C GLU A 127 -12.38 19.06 1.17
N TYR A 128 -12.24 18.07 0.28
CA TYR A 128 -12.74 16.72 0.49
C TYR A 128 -12.13 16.05 1.73
N LEU A 129 -10.82 16.16 1.94
CA LEU A 129 -10.16 15.61 3.14
C LEU A 129 -10.67 16.30 4.41
N ARG A 130 -10.87 17.63 4.37
CA ARG A 130 -11.45 18.39 5.48
C ARG A 130 -12.88 17.95 5.81
N GLU A 131 -13.70 17.67 4.80
CA GLU A 131 -15.07 17.15 5.01
C GLU A 131 -15.08 15.78 5.71
N LEU A 132 -14.08 14.95 5.44
CA LEU A 132 -13.87 13.67 6.13
C LEU A 132 -13.25 13.83 7.53
N GLY A 133 -12.84 15.03 7.92
CA GLY A 133 -12.11 15.27 9.17
C GLY A 133 -10.66 14.79 9.15
N VAL A 134 -10.09 14.56 7.96
CA VAL A 134 -8.74 14.04 7.77
C VAL A 134 -7.79 15.19 7.47
N ALA A 135 -6.76 15.39 8.30
CA ALA A 135 -5.70 16.34 8.01
C ALA A 135 -4.78 15.81 6.89
N ALA A 136 -4.12 16.70 6.15
CA ALA A 136 -3.17 16.32 5.10
C ALA A 136 -1.76 16.86 5.41
N ASP A 137 -0.74 16.00 5.31
CA ASP A 137 0.67 16.39 5.28
C ASP A 137 1.27 16.01 3.93
N VAL A 138 1.65 17.01 3.13
CA VAL A 138 2.14 16.82 1.76
C VAL A 138 3.64 17.03 1.71
N SER A 139 4.36 16.00 1.25
CA SER A 139 5.82 16.02 1.15
C SER A 139 6.34 15.18 -0.01
N ASP A 140 7.67 15.13 -0.15
CA ASP A 140 8.35 14.19 -1.02
C ASP A 140 8.24 12.78 -0.41
N THR A 141 8.33 11.76 -1.25
CA THR A 141 8.12 10.38 -0.82
C THR A 141 9.12 9.89 0.22
N SER A 142 10.34 10.43 0.24
CA SER A 142 11.36 10.07 1.25
C SER A 142 10.94 10.53 2.64
N ARG A 143 10.57 11.80 2.76
CA ARG A 143 10.10 12.38 4.02
C ARG A 143 8.77 11.77 4.44
N ALA A 144 7.83 11.63 3.51
CA ALA A 144 6.52 11.01 3.75
C ALA A 144 6.66 9.60 4.36
N THR A 145 7.54 8.76 3.79
CA THR A 145 7.78 7.40 4.28
C THR A 145 8.31 7.41 5.71
N SER A 146 9.30 8.25 5.99
CA SER A 146 9.89 8.40 7.33
C SER A 146 8.84 8.86 8.36
N THR A 147 8.07 9.90 8.02
CA THR A 147 7.01 10.44 8.89
C THR A 147 5.94 9.40 9.18
N PHE A 148 5.50 8.66 8.16
CA PHE A 148 4.50 7.60 8.32
C PHE A 148 4.97 6.54 9.31
N ASN A 149 6.19 6.01 9.15
CA ASN A 149 6.73 4.98 10.04
C ASN A 149 6.80 5.47 11.50
N VAL A 150 7.29 6.70 11.74
CA VAL A 150 7.35 7.27 13.10
C VAL A 150 5.96 7.37 13.72
N LEU A 151 4.97 7.87 12.97
CA LEU A 151 3.60 8.01 13.48
C LEU A 151 2.93 6.65 13.75
N VAL A 152 3.22 5.64 12.93
CA VAL A 152 2.78 4.26 13.15
C VAL A 152 3.41 3.67 14.42
N GLU A 153 4.70 3.92 14.66
CA GLU A 153 5.40 3.51 15.89
C GLU A 153 4.83 4.22 17.13
N GLU A 154 4.46 5.49 17.01
CA GLU A 154 3.76 6.24 18.06
C GLU A 154 2.30 5.79 18.30
N GLY A 155 1.77 4.89 17.48
CA GLY A 155 0.39 4.41 17.58
C GLY A 155 -0.66 5.44 17.17
N ARG A 156 -0.30 6.37 16.28
CA ARG A 156 -1.21 7.41 15.77
C ARG A 156 -2.13 6.84 14.70
N SER A 157 -3.35 7.39 14.59
CA SER A 157 -4.28 7.07 13.49
C SER A 157 -3.84 7.79 12.22
N VAL A 158 -3.01 7.12 11.41
CA VAL A 158 -2.40 7.69 10.20
C VAL A 158 -2.56 6.77 9.00
N ALA A 159 -2.90 7.36 7.86
CA ALA A 159 -2.85 6.72 6.55
C ALA A 159 -1.75 7.35 5.70
N ALA A 160 -1.29 6.64 4.67
CA ALA A 160 -0.36 7.17 3.68
C ALA A 160 -0.79 6.82 2.26
N VAL A 161 -0.60 7.78 1.35
CA VAL A 161 -0.61 7.57 -0.10
C VAL A 161 0.70 8.03 -0.70
N LEU A 162 1.46 7.13 -1.31
CA LEU A 162 2.83 7.40 -1.74
C LEU A 162 3.03 7.08 -3.22
N ILE A 163 3.62 8.00 -3.95
CA ILE A 163 4.03 7.84 -5.36
C ILE A 163 5.53 7.53 -5.40
N PRO A 164 6.00 6.50 -6.14
CA PRO A 164 7.43 6.19 -6.26
C PRO A 164 8.22 7.35 -6.87
N VAL A 165 9.50 7.47 -6.50
CA VAL A 165 10.35 8.60 -6.90
C VAL A 165 10.75 8.61 -8.38
N GLY A 166 10.49 7.54 -9.13
CA GLY A 166 10.71 7.44 -10.57
C GLY A 166 9.45 7.59 -11.43
N SER A 167 8.34 8.02 -10.84
CA SER A 167 7.05 8.22 -11.52
C SER A 167 6.95 9.52 -12.31
#